data_AF-A0A3A9VCL8-F1
#
_entry.id   AF-A0A3A9VCL8-F1
#
_cell.length_a   1.000
_cell.length_b   1.000
_cell.length_c   1.000
_cell.angle_alpha   90.00
_cell.angle_beta   90.00
_cell.angle_gamma   90.00
#
_symmetry.space_group_name_H-M   'P 1'
#
loop_
_entity.id
_entity.type
_entity.pdbx_description
1 polymer ?
#
loop_
_entity_poly.entity_id
_entity_poly.type
_entity_poly.pdbx_seq_one_letter_code
_entity_poly.pdbx_strand_id
1 'polypeptide(L)'
;MKSKLPSMHKKIVPLFVSLFCFQAFCFADYYIDRVTGRGLGLDGSETNKLRVIDIREWNYVIEEKGGTKSKPGTRELHRNSYVITFNENQIQKEVQRIADDTMEEGLENQVFIVLNVNSGEVFAIRDWIPEFRTKKEIVINTYGVGSNSAPRVGEGLMLLGQLHGHPKEMAEDLRNIRTVSEFDIEVAKELGITIFAVDAFNSYEIFVSGKSVKNSRALHIHSVEENGVTKNFIGQTFGKNGLNTFDFSTYFDSILRTDKSVEIL
;
A
#
# COMPACT_ATOMS: atom_id res chain seq x y z
N MET A 1 -17.55 41.97 -80.89
CA MET A 1 -17.69 42.42 -79.49
C MET A 1 -16.76 41.58 -78.63
N LYS A 2 -15.83 42.20 -77.90
CA LYS A 2 -14.85 41.53 -77.01
C LYS A 2 -15.51 41.26 -75.65
N SER A 3 -15.66 39.99 -75.24
CA SER A 3 -16.01 39.63 -73.87
C SER A 3 -14.76 39.17 -73.12
N LYS A 4 -14.37 39.91 -72.08
CA LYS A 4 -13.33 39.55 -71.12
C LYS A 4 -13.96 38.65 -70.05
N LEU A 5 -13.38 37.48 -69.81
CA LEU A 5 -13.65 36.62 -68.65
C LEU A 5 -12.89 37.14 -67.42
N PRO A 6 -13.45 37.06 -66.20
CA PRO A 6 -12.79 37.55 -65.00
C PRO A 6 -11.82 36.51 -64.42
N SER A 7 -10.66 37.01 -63.99
CA SER A 7 -9.61 36.29 -63.28
C SER A 7 -10.06 35.92 -61.86
N MET A 8 -10.06 34.61 -61.55
CA MET A 8 -10.29 34.07 -60.21
C MET A 8 -8.96 33.95 -59.46
N HIS A 9 -8.71 34.85 -58.51
CA HIS A 9 -7.61 34.71 -57.55
C HIS A 9 -7.96 33.67 -56.47
N LYS A 10 -7.29 32.51 -56.52
CA LYS A 10 -7.31 31.52 -55.43
C LYS A 10 -6.48 32.04 -54.25
N LYS A 11 -7.14 32.35 -53.13
CA LYS A 11 -6.47 32.60 -51.85
C LYS A 11 -6.02 31.25 -51.27
N ILE A 12 -4.71 31.07 -51.13
CA ILE A 12 -4.10 29.95 -50.42
C ILE A 12 -4.15 30.28 -48.93
N VAL A 13 -4.90 29.49 -48.16
CA VAL A 13 -4.92 29.56 -46.69
C VAL A 13 -3.86 28.59 -46.17
N PRO A 14 -2.86 29.03 -45.40
CA PRO A 14 -1.87 28.12 -44.84
C PRO A 14 -2.51 27.31 -43.71
N LEU A 15 -2.53 25.98 -43.89
CA LEU A 15 -2.94 25.03 -42.85
C LEU A 15 -1.78 24.90 -41.85
N PHE A 16 -1.87 25.61 -40.72
CA PHE A 16 -0.98 25.40 -39.58
C PHE A 16 -1.31 24.04 -38.95
N VAL A 17 -0.52 23.01 -39.30
CA VAL A 17 -0.53 21.73 -38.59
C VAL A 17 0.23 21.94 -37.29
N SER A 18 -0.51 22.16 -36.20
CA SER A 18 0.04 22.14 -34.85
C SER A 18 0.58 20.73 -34.56
N LEU A 19 1.90 20.62 -34.51
CA LEU A 19 2.61 19.41 -34.10
C LEU A 19 2.43 19.28 -32.58
N PHE A 20 1.36 18.59 -32.15
CA PHE A 20 1.21 18.18 -30.76
C PHE A 20 2.35 17.21 -30.44
N CYS A 21 3.40 17.71 -29.78
CA CYS A 21 4.33 16.86 -29.05
C CYS A 21 3.55 16.16 -27.94
N PHE A 22 3.13 14.93 -28.19
CA PHE A 22 2.82 14.00 -27.11
C PHE A 22 4.13 13.80 -26.35
N GLN A 23 4.26 14.46 -25.19
CA GLN A 23 5.18 13.99 -24.17
C GLN A 23 4.67 12.60 -23.78
N ALA A 24 5.32 11.56 -24.31
CA ALA A 24 5.16 10.22 -23.80
C ALA A 24 5.58 10.28 -22.33
N PHE A 25 4.61 10.19 -21.42
CA PHE A 25 4.88 9.95 -20.03
C PHE A 25 5.53 8.57 -19.94
N CYS A 26 6.86 8.56 -19.96
CA CYS A 26 7.68 7.38 -19.81
C CYS A 26 7.62 7.00 -18.32
N PHE A 27 6.76 6.05 -17.98
CA PHE A 27 6.65 5.56 -16.61
C PHE A 27 7.61 4.36 -16.43
N ALA A 28 8.80 4.64 -15.92
CA ALA A 28 9.80 3.64 -15.56
C ALA A 28 9.34 2.72 -14.42
N ASP A 29 9.94 1.53 -14.31
CA ASP A 29 9.70 0.66 -13.16
C ASP A 29 10.44 1.18 -11.93
N TYR A 30 9.80 1.07 -10.77
CA TYR A 30 10.31 1.47 -9.45
C TYR A 30 10.87 0.27 -8.72
N TYR A 31 12.01 0.43 -8.06
CA TYR A 31 12.68 -0.64 -7.33
C TYR A 31 12.81 -0.29 -5.86
N ILE A 32 12.50 -1.27 -4.99
CA ILE A 32 12.81 -1.22 -3.57
C ILE A 32 13.80 -2.33 -3.21
N ASP A 33 14.64 -2.05 -2.21
CA ASP A 33 15.54 -3.05 -1.64
C ASP A 33 14.76 -4.05 -0.79
N ARG A 34 14.97 -5.33 -1.08
CA ARG A 34 14.36 -6.44 -0.38
C ARG A 34 14.76 -6.53 1.10
N VAL A 35 15.86 -5.92 1.53
CA VAL A 35 16.33 -5.97 2.94
C VAL A 35 15.75 -4.81 3.74
N THR A 36 15.94 -3.58 3.26
CA THR A 36 15.56 -2.35 3.97
C THR A 36 14.16 -1.83 3.62
N GLY A 37 13.56 -2.27 2.51
CA GLY A 37 12.30 -1.72 2.00
C GLY A 37 12.42 -0.33 1.39
N ARG A 38 13.63 0.24 1.30
CA ARG A 38 13.87 1.59 0.77
C ARG A 38 13.87 1.61 -0.75
N GLY A 39 13.43 2.72 -1.33
CA GLY A 39 13.54 2.98 -2.75
C GLY A 39 15.00 3.01 -3.22
N LEU A 40 15.28 2.32 -4.34
CA LEU A 40 16.58 2.25 -5.00
C LEU A 40 16.64 3.14 -6.25
N GLY A 41 15.51 3.29 -6.94
CA GLY A 41 15.39 4.18 -8.10
C GLY A 41 14.55 3.57 -9.22
N LEU A 42 14.84 4.05 -10.44
CA LEU A 42 14.09 3.75 -11.66
C LEU A 42 14.98 3.07 -12.72
N ASP A 43 14.37 2.23 -13.55
CA ASP A 43 15.00 1.68 -14.76
C ASP A 43 14.64 2.46 -16.04
N GLY A 44 14.99 1.91 -17.21
CA GLY A 44 14.66 2.47 -18.53
C GLY A 44 13.45 1.82 -19.22
N SER A 45 12.62 1.06 -18.50
CA SER A 45 11.43 0.42 -19.07
C SER A 45 10.23 1.38 -19.16
N GLU A 46 9.17 0.97 -19.86
CA GLU A 46 7.92 1.74 -19.99
C GLU A 46 6.73 0.95 -19.43
N THR A 47 6.92 0.32 -18.26
CA THR A 47 5.92 -0.61 -17.67
C THR A 47 5.30 -0.15 -16.35
N ASN A 48 5.84 0.88 -15.70
CA ASN A 48 5.38 1.46 -14.43
C ASN A 48 5.18 0.45 -13.28
N LYS A 49 5.91 -0.67 -13.28
CA LYS A 49 5.80 -1.71 -12.26
C LYS A 49 6.62 -1.32 -11.04
N LEU A 50 6.10 -1.65 -9.88
CA LEU A 50 6.87 -1.66 -8.64
C LEU A 50 7.54 -3.03 -8.51
N ARG A 51 8.82 -3.06 -8.11
CA ARG A 51 9.64 -4.26 -8.05
C ARG A 51 10.46 -4.31 -6.77
N VAL A 52 10.72 -5.53 -6.31
CA VAL A 52 11.61 -5.80 -5.18
C VAL A 52 12.86 -6.56 -5.66
N ILE A 53 14.04 -6.12 -5.21
CA ILE A 53 15.34 -6.65 -5.63
C ILE A 53 16.36 -6.62 -4.48
N ASP A 54 17.42 -7.42 -4.57
CA ASP A 54 18.59 -7.29 -3.68
C ASP A 54 19.45 -6.08 -4.07
N ILE A 55 19.84 -5.24 -3.12
CA ILE A 55 20.69 -4.08 -3.38
C ILE A 55 22.02 -4.45 -4.08
N ARG A 56 22.55 -5.67 -3.86
CA ARG A 56 23.78 -6.13 -4.54
C ARG A 56 23.56 -6.32 -6.03
N GLU A 57 22.40 -6.83 -6.42
CA GLU A 57 22.01 -7.00 -7.83
C GLU A 57 21.77 -5.63 -8.48
N TRP A 58 21.19 -4.68 -7.74
CA TRP A 58 21.04 -3.30 -8.18
C TRP A 58 22.40 -2.63 -8.45
N ASN A 59 23.33 -2.72 -7.51
CA ASN A 59 24.68 -2.15 -7.66
C ASN A 59 25.46 -2.81 -8.79
N TYR A 60 25.36 -4.13 -8.94
CA TYR A 60 25.94 -4.85 -10.07
C TYR A 60 25.44 -4.30 -11.43
N VAL A 61 24.16 -3.97 -11.55
CA VAL A 61 23.62 -3.36 -12.78
C VAL A 61 24.20 -1.98 -13.04
N ILE A 62 24.37 -1.16 -11.99
CA ILE A 62 24.98 0.17 -12.11
C ILE A 62 26.40 0.05 -12.64
N GLU A 63 27.19 -0.83 -12.05
CA GLU A 63 28.63 -0.98 -12.31
C GLU A 63 28.91 -1.71 -13.63
N GLU A 64 28.23 -2.82 -13.88
CA GLU A 64 28.64 -3.80 -14.91
C GLU A 64 27.73 -3.85 -16.14
N LYS A 65 26.53 -3.26 -16.06
CA LYS A 65 25.55 -3.29 -17.16
C LYS A 65 25.34 -1.95 -17.85
N GLY A 66 26.11 -0.93 -17.50
CA GLY A 66 26.01 0.41 -18.09
C GLY A 66 24.87 1.24 -17.50
N GLY A 67 24.48 0.98 -16.24
CA GLY A 67 23.45 1.72 -15.54
C GLY A 67 22.03 1.17 -15.71
N THR A 68 21.14 1.57 -14.79
CA THR A 68 19.75 1.05 -14.68
C THR A 68 18.87 1.40 -15.88
N LYS A 69 19.19 2.46 -16.62
CA LYS A 69 18.44 2.92 -17.80
C LYS A 69 18.94 2.35 -19.12
N SER A 70 20.05 1.59 -19.12
CA SER A 70 20.57 0.95 -20.31
C SER A 70 19.74 -0.28 -20.68
N LYS A 71 19.70 -0.67 -21.96
CA LYS A 71 18.99 -1.90 -22.38
C LYS A 71 19.50 -3.17 -21.67
N PRO A 72 20.82 -3.38 -21.49
CA PRO A 72 21.32 -4.51 -20.71
C PRO A 72 20.95 -4.40 -19.22
N GLY A 73 21.05 -3.20 -18.64
CA GLY A 73 20.71 -2.96 -17.24
C GLY A 73 19.23 -3.22 -16.93
N THR A 74 18.30 -2.63 -17.69
CA THR A 74 16.86 -2.90 -17.54
C THR A 74 16.54 -4.38 -17.63
N ARG A 75 17.16 -5.11 -18.58
CA ARG A 75 16.94 -6.55 -18.74
C ARG A 75 17.41 -7.34 -17.53
N GLU A 76 18.58 -7.01 -16.99
CA GLU A 76 19.14 -7.68 -15.82
C GLU A 76 18.31 -7.38 -14.56
N LEU A 77 17.89 -6.13 -14.37
CA LEU A 77 16.98 -5.75 -13.29
C LEU A 77 15.66 -6.52 -13.36
N HIS A 78 15.06 -6.66 -14.56
CA HIS A 78 13.81 -7.40 -14.74
C HIS A 78 13.98 -8.90 -14.45
N ARG A 79 15.18 -9.44 -14.66
CA ARG A 79 15.50 -10.86 -14.43
C ARG A 79 15.70 -11.17 -12.94
N ASN A 80 16.33 -10.26 -12.20
CA ASN A 80 16.75 -10.49 -10.82
C ASN A 80 15.80 -9.83 -9.79
N SER A 81 14.64 -9.33 -10.24
CA SER A 81 13.61 -8.73 -9.39
C SER A 81 12.27 -9.45 -9.51
N TYR A 82 11.41 -9.23 -8.52
CA TYR A 82 10.01 -9.64 -8.56
C TYR A 82 9.11 -8.42 -8.74
N VAL A 83 8.12 -8.52 -9.63
CA VAL A 83 7.05 -7.51 -9.71
C VAL A 83 6.18 -7.63 -8.47
N ILE A 84 5.95 -6.50 -7.81
CA ILE A 84 5.08 -6.46 -6.64
C ILE A 84 3.62 -6.55 -7.08
N THR A 85 2.89 -7.49 -6.48
CA THR A 85 1.46 -7.71 -6.69
C THR A 85 0.72 -7.71 -5.36
N PHE A 86 -0.51 -7.23 -5.35
CA PHE A 86 -1.29 -7.08 -4.13
C PHE A 86 -2.51 -8.00 -4.13
N ASN A 87 -2.67 -8.76 -3.05
CA ASN A 87 -3.82 -9.63 -2.84
C ASN A 87 -4.94 -8.89 -2.11
N GLU A 88 -5.46 -7.82 -2.72
CA GLU A 88 -6.46 -6.91 -2.13
C GLU A 88 -7.66 -7.66 -1.54
N ASN A 89 -8.19 -8.62 -2.30
CA ASN A 89 -9.36 -9.38 -1.90
C ASN A 89 -9.09 -10.21 -0.63
N GLN A 90 -7.90 -10.79 -0.49
CA GLN A 90 -7.53 -11.55 0.69
C GLN A 90 -7.30 -10.62 1.89
N ILE A 91 -6.59 -9.51 1.69
CA ILE A 91 -6.40 -8.47 2.71
C ILE A 91 -7.74 -8.01 3.27
N GLN A 92 -8.66 -7.59 2.40
CA GLN A 92 -9.97 -7.07 2.81
C GLN A 92 -10.83 -8.11 3.55
N LYS A 93 -10.77 -9.38 3.15
CA LYS A 93 -11.45 -10.47 3.87
C LYS A 93 -10.89 -10.62 5.27
N GLU A 94 -9.58 -10.54 5.42
CA GLU A 94 -8.93 -10.63 6.72
C GLU A 94 -9.29 -9.42 7.61
N VAL A 95 -9.36 -8.21 7.05
CA VAL A 95 -9.81 -7.01 7.80
C VAL A 95 -11.24 -7.18 8.33
N GLN A 96 -12.17 -7.65 7.50
CA GLN A 96 -13.54 -7.90 7.96
C GLN A 96 -13.57 -8.96 9.06
N ARG A 97 -12.79 -10.03 8.88
CA ARG A 97 -12.79 -11.14 9.83
C ARG A 97 -12.17 -10.77 11.17
N ILE A 98 -11.09 -9.96 11.24
CA ILE A 98 -10.59 -9.48 12.54
C ILE A 98 -11.61 -8.64 13.28
N ALA A 99 -12.43 -7.89 12.55
CA ALA A 99 -13.43 -7.02 13.15
C ALA A 99 -14.63 -7.84 13.66
N ASP A 100 -15.05 -8.84 12.91
CA ASP A 100 -16.08 -9.80 13.33
C ASP A 100 -15.64 -10.58 14.57
N ASP A 101 -14.42 -11.13 14.57
CA ASP A 101 -13.87 -11.88 15.71
C ASP A 101 -13.71 -10.99 16.95
N THR A 102 -13.25 -9.74 16.78
CA THR A 102 -13.15 -8.77 17.88
C THR A 102 -14.51 -8.49 18.53
N MET A 103 -15.57 -8.34 17.72
CA MET A 103 -16.93 -8.14 18.22
C MET A 103 -17.46 -9.37 18.97
N GLU A 104 -17.18 -10.57 18.46
CA GLU A 104 -17.66 -11.83 19.04
C GLU A 104 -16.94 -12.17 20.36
N GLU A 105 -15.62 -12.01 20.38
CA GLU A 105 -14.78 -12.36 21.53
C GLU A 105 -14.73 -11.27 22.61
N GLY A 106 -14.96 -10.00 22.23
CA GLY A 106 -14.78 -8.86 23.12
C GLY A 106 -13.30 -8.61 23.49
N LEU A 107 -12.38 -9.05 22.62
CA LEU A 107 -10.93 -8.93 22.74
C LEU A 107 -10.37 -8.42 21.41
N GLU A 108 -9.26 -7.69 21.45
CA GLU A 108 -8.55 -7.32 20.24
C GLU A 108 -8.12 -8.56 19.44
N ASN A 109 -8.33 -8.48 18.13
CA ASN A 109 -7.82 -9.41 17.14
C ASN A 109 -7.06 -8.63 16.06
N GLN A 110 -5.99 -9.23 15.54
CA GLN A 110 -5.04 -8.56 14.65
C GLN A 110 -4.69 -9.38 13.41
N VAL A 111 -4.23 -8.69 12.38
CA VAL A 111 -3.66 -9.26 11.17
C VAL A 111 -2.53 -8.36 10.68
N PHE A 112 -1.50 -8.94 10.06
CA PHE A 112 -0.37 -8.19 9.51
C PHE A 112 -0.42 -8.16 8.00
N ILE A 113 -0.07 -7.03 7.39
CA ILE A 113 0.15 -6.92 5.95
C ILE A 113 1.64 -7.04 5.69
N VAL A 114 2.00 -8.02 4.88
CA VAL A 114 3.39 -8.33 4.60
C VAL A 114 3.66 -8.33 3.10
N LEU A 115 4.88 -7.94 2.72
CA LEU A 115 5.47 -8.24 1.42
C LEU A 115 6.36 -9.47 1.56
N ASN A 116 6.05 -10.53 0.83
CA ASN A 116 7.01 -11.62 0.63
C ASN A 116 8.04 -11.19 -0.41
N VAL A 117 9.23 -10.82 0.06
CA VAL A 117 10.29 -10.30 -0.80
C VAL A 117 10.93 -11.36 -1.72
N ASN A 118 10.59 -12.63 -1.54
CA ASN A 118 10.99 -13.73 -2.42
C ASN A 118 10.01 -13.99 -3.57
N SER A 119 8.79 -13.44 -3.51
CA SER A 119 7.78 -13.62 -4.56
C SER A 119 7.22 -12.32 -5.12
N GLY A 120 7.35 -11.20 -4.40
CA GLY A 120 6.71 -9.92 -4.71
C GLY A 120 5.25 -9.84 -4.28
N GLU A 121 4.70 -10.84 -3.59
CA GLU A 121 3.29 -10.80 -3.18
C GLU A 121 3.10 -10.03 -1.87
N VAL A 122 2.16 -9.09 -1.88
CA VAL A 122 1.64 -8.40 -0.70
C VAL A 122 0.31 -9.03 -0.29
N PHE A 123 0.23 -9.51 0.94
CA PHE A 123 -0.94 -10.23 1.47
C PHE A 123 -1.03 -10.08 2.99
N ALA A 124 -2.18 -10.47 3.54
CA ALA A 124 -2.43 -10.47 4.96
C ALA A 124 -2.05 -11.83 5.59
N ILE A 125 -1.45 -11.82 6.77
CA ILE A 125 -1.21 -13.03 7.57
C ILE A 125 -1.86 -12.92 8.94
N ARG A 126 -2.59 -13.97 9.30
CA ARG A 126 -3.19 -14.18 10.62
C ARG A 126 -2.37 -15.24 11.37
N ASP A 127 -2.60 -15.35 12.67
CA ASP A 127 -2.07 -16.42 13.52
C ASP A 127 -0.58 -16.35 13.82
N TRP A 128 -0.06 -15.14 14.06
CA TRP A 128 1.20 -15.03 14.80
C TRP A 128 0.93 -15.30 16.27
N ILE A 129 1.69 -16.21 16.88
CA ILE A 129 1.65 -16.41 18.34
C ILE A 129 2.19 -15.13 18.97
N PRO A 130 1.35 -14.33 19.65
CA PRO A 130 1.81 -13.09 20.23
C PRO A 130 2.77 -13.40 21.37
N GLU A 131 3.79 -12.55 21.55
CA GLU A 131 4.63 -12.61 22.75
C GLU A 131 3.80 -12.26 23.98
N PHE A 132 2.86 -11.34 23.82
CA PHE A 132 1.97 -10.87 24.85
C PHE A 132 0.59 -10.50 24.27
N ARG A 133 -0.49 -10.91 24.94
CA ARG A 133 -1.88 -10.59 24.54
C ARG A 133 -2.69 -10.22 25.78
N THR A 134 -3.29 -9.04 25.75
CA THR A 134 -4.29 -8.59 26.72
C THR A 134 -5.61 -8.31 26.02
N LYS A 135 -6.56 -7.69 26.73
CA LYS A 135 -7.80 -7.20 26.12
C LYS A 135 -7.61 -5.95 25.25
N LYS A 136 -6.49 -5.24 25.39
CA LYS A 136 -6.24 -3.90 24.83
C LYS A 136 -4.93 -3.79 24.05
N GLU A 137 -4.12 -4.86 24.07
CA GLU A 137 -2.78 -4.85 23.51
C GLU A 137 -2.43 -6.24 23.00
N ILE A 138 -1.77 -6.29 21.85
CA ILE A 138 -1.08 -7.48 21.36
C ILE A 138 0.32 -7.08 20.92
N VAL A 139 1.33 -7.77 21.45
CA VAL A 139 2.74 -7.58 21.11
C VAL A 139 3.21 -8.78 20.31
N ILE A 140 3.92 -8.52 19.21
CA ILE A 140 4.56 -9.54 18.40
C ILE A 140 6.07 -9.37 18.39
N ASN A 141 6.76 -10.51 18.29
CA ASN A 141 8.17 -10.51 18.00
C ASN A 141 8.39 -10.12 16.53
N THR A 142 9.03 -8.99 16.33
CA THR A 142 9.62 -8.62 15.04
C THR A 142 11.14 -8.75 15.13
N TYR A 143 11.80 -8.97 14.00
CA TYR A 143 13.26 -8.95 13.95
C TYR A 143 13.75 -8.15 12.75
N GLY A 144 14.93 -7.56 12.91
CA GLY A 144 15.68 -6.96 11.82
C GLY A 144 16.64 -7.96 11.18
N VAL A 145 16.84 -7.86 9.87
CA VAL A 145 17.86 -8.62 9.12
C VAL A 145 19.17 -7.84 8.96
N GLY A 146 19.28 -6.66 9.58
CA GLY A 146 20.47 -5.81 9.57
C GLY A 146 20.16 -4.43 10.13
N SER A 147 21.17 -3.54 10.16
CA SER A 147 20.96 -2.14 10.50
C SER A 147 20.00 -1.49 9.49
N ASN A 148 19.00 -0.74 9.96
CA ASN A 148 17.98 -0.09 9.14
C ASN A 148 17.13 -1.04 8.27
N SER A 149 17.08 -2.34 8.60
CA SER A 149 16.19 -3.26 7.89
C SER A 149 14.72 -2.99 8.23
N ALA A 150 13.84 -3.13 7.25
CA ALA A 150 12.40 -3.16 7.53
C ALA A 150 12.07 -4.35 8.45
N PRO A 151 11.14 -4.16 9.41
CA PRO A 151 10.77 -5.21 10.36
C PRO A 151 10.30 -6.48 9.66
N ARG A 152 10.67 -7.63 10.23
CA ARG A 152 10.25 -8.95 9.77
C ARG A 152 9.39 -9.64 10.80
N VAL A 153 8.36 -10.28 10.28
CA VAL A 153 7.57 -11.24 11.06
C VAL A 153 8.05 -12.65 10.77
N GLY A 154 8.35 -13.01 9.52
CA GLY A 154 8.91 -14.32 9.17
C GLY A 154 9.97 -14.25 8.08
N GLU A 155 10.51 -15.40 7.71
CA GLU A 155 11.53 -15.49 6.66
C GLU A 155 10.99 -14.92 5.34
N GLY A 156 11.64 -13.86 4.85
CA GLY A 156 11.22 -13.15 3.64
C GLY A 156 9.94 -12.32 3.77
N LEU A 157 9.30 -12.26 4.94
CA LEU A 157 8.07 -11.51 5.18
C LEU A 157 8.37 -10.14 5.78
N MET A 158 8.49 -9.13 4.91
CA MET A 158 8.60 -7.72 5.32
C MET A 158 7.27 -7.26 5.87
N LEU A 159 7.24 -6.73 7.09
CA LEU A 159 6.05 -6.14 7.68
C LEU A 159 5.83 -4.74 7.09
N LEU A 160 4.68 -4.52 6.48
CA LEU A 160 4.28 -3.23 5.89
C LEU A 160 3.26 -2.49 6.75
N GLY A 161 2.44 -3.24 7.49
CA GLY A 161 1.46 -2.66 8.37
C GLY A 161 0.78 -3.69 9.26
N GLN A 162 0.09 -3.19 10.27
CA GLN A 162 -0.72 -3.96 11.20
C GLN A 162 -2.15 -3.49 11.12
N LEU A 163 -3.11 -4.41 11.21
CA LEU A 163 -4.51 -4.06 11.43
C LEU A 163 -5.02 -4.75 12.69
N HIS A 164 -5.80 -4.05 13.49
CA HIS A 164 -6.48 -4.62 14.64
C HIS A 164 -7.90 -4.06 14.81
N GLY A 165 -8.76 -4.82 15.49
CA GLY A 165 -10.09 -4.39 15.88
C GLY A 165 -10.10 -3.86 17.31
N HIS A 166 -10.77 -2.74 17.56
CA HIS A 166 -11.06 -2.24 18.90
C HIS A 166 -12.34 -2.90 19.46
N PRO A 167 -12.28 -3.65 20.57
CA PRO A 167 -13.46 -4.24 21.20
C PRO A 167 -14.28 -3.18 21.94
N LYS A 168 -15.53 -3.54 22.25
CA LYS A 168 -16.41 -2.70 23.05
C LYS A 168 -15.91 -2.60 24.49
N GLU A 169 -15.81 -1.38 25.00
CA GLU A 169 -15.53 -1.13 26.41
C GLU A 169 -16.75 -1.52 27.25
N MET A 170 -16.50 -2.28 28.32
CA MET A 170 -17.53 -2.89 29.15
C MET A 170 -17.65 -2.21 30.52
N ALA A 171 -16.67 -1.40 30.92
CA ALA A 171 -16.76 -0.57 32.12
C ALA A 171 -17.80 0.55 31.94
N GLU A 172 -18.69 0.71 32.93
CA GLU A 172 -19.85 1.61 32.84
C GLU A 172 -19.49 3.10 32.74
N ASP A 173 -18.33 3.49 33.24
CA ASP A 173 -17.80 4.86 33.26
C ASP A 173 -16.89 5.20 32.07
N LEU A 174 -16.56 4.20 31.23
CA LEU A 174 -15.70 4.37 30.08
C LEU A 174 -16.50 4.30 28.77
N ARG A 175 -15.99 4.99 27.75
CA ARG A 175 -16.55 4.98 26.40
C ARG A 175 -15.44 4.80 25.39
N ASN A 176 -15.70 3.98 24.38
CA ASN A 176 -14.81 3.90 23.24
C ASN A 176 -14.74 5.26 22.50
N ILE A 177 -13.56 5.58 21.99
CA ILE A 177 -13.31 6.72 21.10
C ILE A 177 -13.02 6.17 19.70
N ARG A 178 -13.50 6.83 18.66
CA ARG A 178 -13.29 6.43 17.26
C ARG A 178 -12.02 7.04 16.69
N THR A 179 -10.91 6.41 16.99
CA THR A 179 -9.56 6.81 16.60
C THR A 179 -8.60 5.67 16.93
N VAL A 180 -7.37 5.76 16.43
CA VAL A 180 -6.22 5.00 16.93
C VAL A 180 -5.83 5.43 18.35
N SER A 181 -5.25 4.54 19.14
CA SER A 181 -4.77 4.79 20.50
C SER A 181 -3.38 5.46 20.53
N GLU A 182 -2.97 5.97 21.70
CA GLU A 182 -1.59 6.47 21.88
C GLU A 182 -0.55 5.36 21.72
N PHE A 183 -0.90 4.15 22.18
CA PHE A 183 -0.07 2.96 22.01
C PHE A 183 0.15 2.63 20.51
N ASP A 184 -0.90 2.72 19.68
CA ASP A 184 -0.76 2.55 18.24
C ASP A 184 0.21 3.55 17.62
N ILE A 185 0.20 4.80 18.10
CA ILE A 185 1.11 5.86 17.61
C ILE A 185 2.56 5.54 17.97
N GLU A 186 2.81 5.03 19.17
CA GLU A 186 4.14 4.64 19.63
C GLU A 186 4.66 3.44 18.82
N VAL A 187 3.86 2.39 18.68
CA VAL A 187 4.23 1.17 17.93
C VAL A 187 4.45 1.49 16.45
N ALA A 188 3.62 2.32 15.83
CA ALA A 188 3.79 2.72 14.43
C ALA A 188 5.14 3.41 14.19
N LYS A 189 5.56 4.28 15.11
CA LYS A 189 6.87 4.96 15.06
C LYS A 189 8.03 4.02 15.32
N GLU A 190 7.90 3.14 16.32
CA GLU A 190 8.95 2.19 16.69
C GLU A 190 9.23 1.20 15.56
N LEU A 191 8.17 0.64 14.97
CA LEU A 191 8.29 -0.35 13.89
C LEU A 191 8.50 0.30 12.52
N GLY A 192 8.18 1.59 12.36
CA GLY A 192 8.26 2.28 11.07
C GLY A 192 7.24 1.73 10.06
N ILE A 193 6.02 1.45 10.52
CA ILE A 193 4.93 0.90 9.70
C ILE A 193 3.63 1.68 9.92
N THR A 194 2.66 1.47 9.03
CA THR A 194 1.29 1.97 9.25
C THR A 194 0.50 0.99 10.09
N ILE A 195 -0.18 1.49 11.12
CA ILE A 195 -1.17 0.72 11.90
C ILE A 195 -2.56 1.18 11.52
N PHE A 196 -3.47 0.23 11.31
CA PHE A 196 -4.88 0.47 11.03
C PHE A 196 -5.74 -0.07 12.16
N ALA A 197 -6.67 0.74 12.65
CA ALA A 197 -7.62 0.32 13.67
C ALA A 197 -9.04 0.26 13.10
N VAL A 198 -9.78 -0.79 13.45
CA VAL A 198 -11.18 -0.97 13.07
C VAL A 198 -12.08 -0.82 14.29
N ASP A 199 -13.09 0.05 14.23
CA ASP A 199 -14.03 0.28 15.33
C ASP A 199 -15.03 -0.87 15.54
N ALA A 200 -14.55 -2.02 16.01
CA ALA A 200 -15.33 -3.24 16.28
C ALA A 200 -16.16 -3.18 17.58
N PHE A 201 -16.68 -2.00 17.92
CA PHE A 201 -17.53 -1.76 19.08
C PHE A 201 -18.80 -0.96 18.75
N ASN A 202 -18.83 -0.27 17.61
CA ASN A 202 -19.90 0.66 17.28
C ASN A 202 -20.80 0.10 16.18
N SER A 203 -21.92 -0.48 16.58
CA SER A 203 -22.98 -0.86 15.65
C SER A 203 -24.04 0.23 15.44
N TYR A 204 -23.86 1.44 15.95
CA TYR A 204 -24.91 2.47 15.96
C TYR A 204 -24.74 3.56 14.90
N GLU A 205 -23.59 3.61 14.19
CA GLU A 205 -23.48 4.33 12.92
C GLU A 205 -23.51 3.34 11.76
N ILE A 206 -24.74 2.85 11.51
CA ILE A 206 -25.03 1.88 10.46
C ILE A 206 -25.23 2.64 9.16
N PHE A 207 -24.35 2.46 8.17
CA PHE A 207 -24.73 2.65 6.78
C PHE A 207 -25.60 1.45 6.37
N VAL A 208 -26.91 1.57 6.57
CA VAL A 208 -27.89 0.51 6.27
C VAL A 208 -28.05 0.42 4.75
N SER A 209 -27.74 -0.73 4.17
CA SER A 209 -28.25 -1.09 2.84
C SER A 209 -28.44 -2.61 2.71
N GLY A 210 -29.47 -2.99 1.96
CA GLY A 210 -30.34 -4.13 2.27
C GLY A 210 -29.87 -5.54 1.92
N LYS A 211 -28.62 -5.81 1.49
CA LYS A 211 -28.28 -7.17 0.99
C LYS A 211 -26.87 -7.66 1.32
N SER A 212 -26.76 -8.54 2.32
CA SER A 212 -25.68 -9.51 2.53
C SER A 212 -26.04 -10.52 3.59
N VAL A 213 -25.18 -11.55 3.65
CA VAL A 213 -25.01 -12.54 4.71
C VAL A 213 -25.49 -11.98 6.04
N LYS A 214 -26.44 -12.67 6.68
CA LYS A 214 -27.10 -12.25 7.92
C LYS A 214 -26.06 -11.65 8.90
N ASN A 215 -26.16 -10.33 9.12
CA ASN A 215 -25.57 -9.54 10.21
C ASN A 215 -24.12 -8.97 10.10
N SER A 216 -23.39 -9.08 8.98
CA SER A 216 -22.09 -8.36 8.88
C SER A 216 -22.28 -6.84 8.71
N ARG A 217 -21.54 -6.05 9.49
CA ARG A 217 -21.62 -4.58 9.56
C ARG A 217 -20.33 -3.97 8.98
N ALA A 218 -20.46 -2.91 8.18
CA ALA A 218 -19.30 -2.13 7.75
C ALA A 218 -18.82 -1.31 8.96
N LEU A 219 -17.52 -1.39 9.25
CA LEU A 219 -16.91 -0.74 10.41
C LEU A 219 -15.85 0.26 9.95
N HIS A 220 -15.76 1.39 10.64
CA HIS A 220 -14.81 2.44 10.28
C HIS A 220 -13.37 1.98 10.49
N ILE A 221 -12.53 2.36 9.54
CA ILE A 221 -11.09 2.16 9.58
C ILE A 221 -10.43 3.52 9.88
N HIS A 222 -9.47 3.51 10.80
CA HIS A 222 -8.57 4.61 11.11
C HIS A 222 -7.14 4.15 10.84
N SER A 223 -6.20 5.08 10.76
CA SER A 223 -4.78 4.73 10.64
C SER A 223 -3.88 5.68 11.40
N VAL A 224 -2.69 5.19 11.76
CA VAL A 224 -1.53 5.99 12.09
C VAL A 224 -0.38 5.59 11.18
N GLU A 225 0.25 6.58 10.55
CA GLU A 225 1.45 6.39 9.73
C GLU A 225 2.70 6.26 10.62
N GLU A 226 3.80 5.75 10.05
CA GLU A 226 5.09 5.58 10.73
C GLU A 226 5.66 6.85 11.40
N ASN A 227 5.22 8.04 10.98
CA ASN A 227 5.63 9.32 11.56
C ASN A 227 4.73 9.75 12.74
N GLY A 228 3.70 8.95 13.07
CA GLY A 228 2.70 9.23 14.08
C GLY A 228 1.51 10.06 13.61
N VAL A 229 1.40 10.40 12.32
CA VAL A 229 0.25 11.13 11.80
C VAL A 229 -0.98 10.21 11.81
N THR A 230 -1.98 10.61 12.60
CA THR A 230 -3.26 9.90 12.71
C THR A 230 -4.25 10.39 11.65
N LYS A 231 -5.01 9.47 11.06
CA LYS A 231 -6.13 9.75 10.16
C LYS A 231 -7.34 8.94 10.59
N ASN A 232 -8.45 9.63 10.83
CA ASN A 232 -9.70 9.00 11.23
C ASN A 232 -10.64 8.86 10.03
N PHE A 233 -11.44 7.80 10.02
CA PHE A 233 -12.47 7.53 9.00
C PHE A 233 -11.91 7.46 7.57
N ILE A 234 -10.75 6.81 7.39
CA ILE A 234 -10.12 6.67 6.07
C ILE A 234 -10.86 5.70 5.14
N GLY A 235 -11.76 4.89 5.71
CA GLY A 235 -12.67 4.04 4.97
C GLY A 235 -13.46 3.13 5.88
N GLN A 236 -13.95 2.02 5.32
CA GLN A 236 -14.75 1.04 6.04
C GLN A 236 -14.50 -0.38 5.51
N THR A 237 -14.68 -1.37 6.38
CA THR A 237 -14.67 -2.79 6.00
C THR A 237 -15.83 -3.12 5.05
N PHE A 238 -15.73 -4.24 4.32
CA PHE A 238 -16.73 -4.67 3.31
C PHE A 238 -18.18 -4.60 3.80
N GLY A 239 -18.40 -4.99 5.06
CA GLY A 239 -19.72 -5.07 5.66
C GLY A 239 -20.72 -5.81 4.79
N LYS A 240 -21.97 -5.35 4.83
CA LYS A 240 -23.08 -6.01 4.14
C LYS A 240 -22.87 -5.96 2.60
N ASN A 241 -22.82 -4.81 1.96
CA ASN A 241 -22.90 -4.76 0.50
C ASN A 241 -21.60 -5.12 -0.25
N GLY A 242 -20.57 -5.63 0.44
CA GLY A 242 -19.25 -5.85 -0.14
C GLY A 242 -18.60 -4.56 -0.63
N LEU A 243 -19.03 -3.41 -0.09
CA LEU A 243 -18.53 -2.09 -0.45
C LEU A 243 -17.50 -1.66 0.58
N ASN A 244 -16.26 -2.06 0.32
CA ASN A 244 -15.10 -1.47 0.97
C ASN A 244 -14.82 -0.09 0.34
N THR A 245 -14.40 0.87 1.17
CA THR A 245 -14.03 2.22 0.71
C THR A 245 -12.56 2.58 0.87
N PHE A 246 -11.74 1.65 1.39
CA PHE A 246 -10.29 1.81 1.50
C PHE A 246 -9.55 0.78 0.65
N ASP A 247 -8.75 1.22 -0.31
CA ASP A 247 -7.94 0.34 -1.17
C ASP A 247 -6.54 0.17 -0.57
N PHE A 248 -6.28 -0.97 0.06
CA PHE A 248 -4.96 -1.25 0.67
C PHE A 248 -3.88 -1.37 -0.39
N SER A 249 -4.19 -1.94 -1.56
CA SER A 249 -3.25 -2.09 -2.66
C SER A 249 -2.76 -0.74 -3.17
N THR A 250 -3.69 0.19 -3.40
CA THR A 250 -3.34 1.57 -3.80
C THR A 250 -2.54 2.27 -2.69
N TYR A 251 -2.92 2.09 -1.42
CA TYR A 251 -2.19 2.67 -0.30
C TYR A 251 -0.75 2.14 -0.23
N PHE A 252 -0.56 0.81 -0.22
CA PHE A 252 0.75 0.20 -0.09
C PHE A 252 1.62 0.41 -1.33
N ASP A 253 1.05 0.42 -2.54
CA ASP A 253 1.79 0.80 -3.76
C ASP A 253 2.33 2.23 -3.65
N SER A 254 1.52 3.18 -3.16
CA SER A 254 1.92 4.58 -2.95
C SER A 254 3.08 4.70 -1.95
N ILE A 255 2.98 4.08 -0.77
CA ILE A 255 4.04 4.21 0.24
C ILE A 255 5.34 3.54 -0.19
N LEU A 256 5.28 2.41 -0.92
CA LEU A 256 6.46 1.70 -1.40
C LEU A 256 7.15 2.41 -2.58
N ARG A 257 6.42 3.24 -3.32
CA ARG A 257 6.98 4.12 -4.36
C ARG A 257 7.54 5.43 -3.81
N THR A 258 7.30 5.72 -2.54
CA THR A 258 7.76 6.99 -1.96
C THR A 258 9.28 6.95 -1.83
N ASP A 259 9.95 7.92 -2.45
CA ASP A 259 11.40 7.97 -2.53
C ASP A 259 12.01 8.35 -1.17
N LYS A 260 12.18 7.36 -0.29
CA LYS A 260 13.01 7.49 0.92
C LYS A 260 14.48 7.24 0.59
N SER A 261 14.95 7.88 -0.48
CA SER A 261 16.25 7.66 -1.12
C SER A 261 17.38 7.46 -0.11
N VAL A 262 18.20 6.46 -0.39
CA VAL A 262 19.55 6.37 0.17
C VAL A 262 20.38 7.36 -0.66
N GLU A 263 21.06 8.32 -0.01
CA GLU A 263 22.22 8.94 -0.66
C GLU A 263 23.20 7.81 -0.97
N ILE A 264 23.31 7.45 -2.24
CA ILE A 264 24.29 6.46 -2.70
C ILE A 264 25.67 7.04 -2.34
N LEU A 265 26.40 6.35 -1.46
CA LEU A 265 27.82 6.62 -1.16
C LEU A 265 28.71 6.17 -2.32
#